data_AF-A0A931AK08-F1
#
_entry.id   AF-A0A931AK08-F1
#
_cell.length_a   1.000
_cell.length_b   1.000
_cell.length_c   1.000
_cell.angle_alpha   90.00
_cell.angle_beta   90.00
_cell.angle_gamma   90.00
#
_symmetry.space_group_name_H-M   'P 1'
#
loop_
_entity.id
_entity.type
_entity.pdbx_description
1 polymer ?
#
loop_
_entity_poly.entity_id
_entity_poly.type
_entity_poly.pdbx_seq_one_letter_code
_entity_poly.pdbx_strand_id
1 'polypeptide(L)'
;MATALEAQSGPDLRGAFRRYYVWRDSAGRWHARPLPKLTSDEIAYRILPELVADSPIQLAYKCTWQRSRRNVHRYLQKYAERSAALESAS
;
A
#
# COMPACT_ATOMS: atom_id res chain seq x y z
N MET A 1 -2.41 -29.86 -19.82
CA MET A 1 -3.36 -29.15 -20.71
C MET A 1 -4.20 -28.23 -19.84
N ALA A 2 -3.87 -26.93 -19.77
CA ALA A 2 -4.67 -25.95 -19.07
C ALA A 2 -5.91 -25.62 -19.91
N THR A 3 -7.10 -25.64 -19.32
CA THR A 3 -8.37 -25.37 -20.00
C THR A 3 -8.53 -23.87 -20.25
N ALA A 4 -9.29 -23.49 -21.29
CA ALA A 4 -9.52 -22.10 -21.70
C ALA A 4 -10.11 -21.19 -20.59
N LEU A 5 -10.59 -21.76 -19.49
CA LEU A 5 -11.06 -21.04 -18.30
C LEU A 5 -9.90 -20.48 -17.44
N GLU A 6 -8.77 -21.18 -17.34
CA GLU A 6 -7.59 -20.69 -16.58
C GLU A 6 -6.91 -19.51 -17.28
N ALA A 7 -7.02 -19.42 -18.60
CA ALA A 7 -6.52 -18.29 -19.39
C ALA A 7 -7.34 -16.99 -19.20
N GLN A 8 -8.54 -17.07 -18.60
CA GLN A 8 -9.44 -15.93 -18.34
C GLN A 8 -9.37 -15.41 -16.90
N SER A 9 -8.82 -16.19 -15.96
CA SER A 9 -8.52 -15.69 -14.62
C SER A 9 -7.19 -14.94 -14.65
N GLY A 10 -7.27 -13.61 -14.84
CA GLY A 10 -6.13 -12.73 -14.60
C GLY A 10 -5.48 -13.00 -13.22
N PRO A 11 -4.21 -12.59 -13.03
CA PRO A 11 -3.48 -12.87 -11.79
C PRO A 11 -4.28 -12.45 -10.55
N ASP A 12 -4.29 -13.28 -9.50
CA ASP A 12 -4.97 -12.93 -8.24
C ASP A 12 -4.18 -11.83 -7.51
N LEU A 13 -4.63 -10.58 -7.70
CA LEU A 13 -4.02 -9.40 -7.09
C LEU A 13 -4.64 -9.01 -5.74
N ARG A 14 -5.55 -9.82 -5.18
CA ARG A 14 -6.25 -9.49 -3.92
C ARG A 14 -5.28 -9.23 -2.77
N GLY A 15 -4.20 -9.99 -2.68
CA GLY A 15 -3.15 -9.79 -1.67
C GLY A 15 -2.44 -8.44 -1.81
N ALA A 16 -2.17 -8.00 -3.03
CA ALA A 16 -1.53 -6.72 -3.32
C ALA A 16 -2.44 -5.52 -3.05
N PHE A 17 -3.76 -5.69 -3.22
CA PHE A 17 -4.75 -4.64 -2.94
C PHE A 17 -5.33 -4.67 -1.53
N ARG A 18 -4.93 -5.63 -0.69
CA ARG A 18 -5.32 -5.66 0.74
C ARG A 18 -5.09 -4.28 1.37
N ARG A 19 -6.11 -3.76 2.05
CA ARG A 19 -6.10 -2.41 2.69
C ARG A 19 -5.96 -1.25 1.70
N TYR A 20 -6.46 -1.42 0.48
CA TYR A 20 -6.67 -0.32 -0.45
C TYR A 20 -8.11 -0.33 -0.95
N TYR A 21 -8.69 0.85 -1.07
CA TYR A 21 -9.86 1.04 -1.93
C TYR A 21 -9.35 1.25 -3.36
N VAL A 22 -9.76 0.39 -4.29
CA VAL A 22 -9.26 0.36 -5.67
C VAL A 22 -10.42 0.62 -6.63
N TRP A 23 -10.21 1.50 -7.61
CA TRP A 23 -11.20 1.82 -8.64
C TRP A 23 -10.52 2.15 -9.97
N ARG A 24 -11.31 2.23 -11.04
CA ARG A 24 -10.87 2.63 -12.37
C ARG A 24 -11.55 3.94 -12.75
N ASP A 25 -10.80 4.92 -13.24
CA ASP A 25 -11.36 6.20 -13.70
C ASP A 25 -11.96 6.08 -15.11
N SER A 26 -12.65 7.13 -15.57
CA SER A 26 -13.24 7.20 -16.91
C SER A 26 -12.20 7.24 -18.04
N ALA A 27 -10.95 7.60 -17.74
CA ALA A 27 -9.83 7.54 -18.67
C ALA A 27 -9.19 6.14 -18.73
N GLY A 28 -9.70 5.18 -17.96
CA GLY A 28 -9.23 3.81 -17.93
C GLY A 28 -8.03 3.54 -17.03
N ARG A 29 -7.56 4.54 -16.27
CA ARG A 29 -6.46 4.39 -15.29
C ARG A 29 -6.96 3.77 -14.00
N TRP A 30 -6.08 3.04 -13.35
CA TRP A 30 -6.34 2.39 -12.08
C TRP A 30 -5.85 3.24 -10.92
N HIS A 31 -6.69 3.39 -9.91
CA HIS A 31 -6.41 4.18 -8.72
C HIS A 31 -6.50 3.32 -7.46
N ALA A 32 -5.69 3.65 -6.45
CA ALA A 32 -5.78 3.06 -5.12
C ALA A 32 -5.57 4.10 -4.02
N ARG A 33 -6.43 4.07 -3.01
CA ARG A 33 -6.29 4.84 -1.77
C ARG A 33 -6.03 3.93 -0.58
N PRO A 34 -5.00 4.19 0.24
CA PRO A 34 -4.71 3.39 1.44
C PRO A 34 -5.85 3.44 2.46
N LEU A 35 -6.11 2.29 3.11
CA LEU A 35 -7.02 2.14 4.23
C LEU A 35 -6.26 1.59 5.46
N PRO A 36 -6.42 2.17 6.66
CA PRO A 36 -7.13 3.41 6.95
C PRO A 36 -6.42 4.61 6.29
N LYS A 37 -7.11 5.77 6.29
CA LYS A 37 -6.57 7.06 5.85
C LYS A 37 -5.18 7.30 6.47
N LEU A 38 -4.32 7.96 5.72
CA LEU A 38 -2.97 8.27 6.17
C LEU A 38 -2.99 9.35 7.25
N THR A 39 -2.06 9.26 8.20
CA THR A 39 -1.78 10.35 9.14
C THR A 39 -0.89 11.41 8.47
N SER A 40 -0.82 12.61 9.07
CA SER A 40 0.07 13.69 8.61
C SER A 40 1.54 13.23 8.60
N ASP A 41 1.96 12.47 9.60
CA ASP A 41 3.34 11.95 9.69
C ASP A 41 3.64 10.94 8.59
N GLU A 42 2.68 10.06 8.28
CA GLU A 42 2.80 9.11 7.17
C GLU A 42 2.99 9.86 5.84
N ILE A 43 2.22 10.93 5.62
CA ILE A 43 2.35 11.79 4.43
C ILE A 43 3.70 12.50 4.40
N ALA A 44 4.15 13.04 5.54
CA ALA A 44 5.47 13.67 5.68
C ALA A 44 6.60 12.68 5.36
N TYR A 45 6.43 11.40 5.70
CA TYR A 45 7.33 10.30 5.33
C TYR A 45 7.20 9.84 3.86
N ARG A 46 6.60 10.68 3.01
CA ARG A 46 6.38 10.44 1.57
C ARG A 46 5.51 9.22 1.30
N ILE A 47 4.59 8.90 2.22
CA ILE A 47 3.54 7.93 1.94
C ILE A 47 2.43 8.67 1.16
N LEU A 48 2.30 8.33 -0.13
CA LEU A 48 1.33 8.87 -1.06
C LEU A 48 -0.11 8.51 -0.64
N PRO A 49 -1.01 9.52 -0.60
CA PRO A 49 -2.43 9.32 -0.28
C PRO A 49 -3.21 8.64 -1.40
N GLU A 50 -2.68 8.68 -2.63
CA GLU A 50 -3.28 8.04 -3.80
C GLU A 50 -2.20 7.49 -4.71
N LEU A 51 -2.45 6.31 -5.26
CA LEU A 51 -1.59 5.63 -6.23
C LEU A 51 -2.36 5.52 -7.54
N VAL A 52 -1.70 5.77 -8.67
CA VAL A 52 -2.30 5.71 -10.01
C VAL A 52 -1.41 4.87 -10.92
N ALA A 53 -1.98 4.04 -11.79
CA ALA A 53 -1.25 3.28 -12.81
C ALA A 53 -2.13 2.95 -14.03
N ASP A 54 -1.50 2.63 -15.15
CA ASP A 54 -2.20 2.34 -16.41
C ASP A 54 -2.72 0.89 -16.47
N SER A 55 -2.22 0.01 -15.60
CA SER A 55 -2.62 -1.38 -15.52
C SER A 55 -2.77 -1.86 -14.07
N PRO A 56 -3.61 -2.90 -13.82
CA PRO A 56 -3.82 -3.40 -12.47
C PRO A 56 -2.55 -4.02 -11.88
N ILE A 57 -1.69 -4.64 -12.70
CA ILE A 57 -0.42 -5.20 -12.22
C ILE A 57 0.56 -4.11 -11.76
N GLN A 58 0.67 -3.01 -12.51
CA GLN A 58 1.49 -1.87 -12.09
C GLN A 58 0.96 -1.23 -10.80
N LEU A 59 -0.37 -1.13 -10.67
CA LEU A 59 -0.98 -0.65 -9.44
C LEU A 59 -0.67 -1.60 -8.26
N ALA A 60 -0.73 -2.91 -8.47
CA ALA A 60 -0.42 -3.90 -7.44
C ALA A 60 1.02 -3.78 -6.92
N TYR A 61 2.00 -3.56 -7.81
CA TYR A 61 3.38 -3.25 -7.43
C TYR A 61 3.46 -2.00 -6.56
N LYS A 62 2.82 -0.90 -6.99
CA LYS A 62 2.78 0.35 -6.23
C LYS A 62 2.15 0.14 -4.85
N CYS A 63 1.00 -0.53 -4.76
CA CYS A 63 0.31 -0.81 -3.50
C CYS A 63 1.16 -1.64 -2.53
N THR A 64 1.86 -2.65 -3.05
CA THR A 64 2.72 -3.54 -2.25
C THR A 64 3.92 -2.77 -1.69
N TRP A 65 4.62 -2.03 -2.56
CA TRP A 65 5.73 -1.18 -2.15
C TRP A 65 5.32 -0.15 -1.10
N GLN A 66 4.18 0.50 -1.34
CA GLN A 66 3.67 1.54 -0.46
C GLN A 66 3.26 1.00 0.91
N ARG A 67 2.71 -0.22 0.95
CA ARG A 67 2.40 -0.92 2.21
C ARG A 67 3.67 -1.22 3.00
N SER A 68 4.72 -1.71 2.34
CA SER A 68 6.00 -1.98 2.99
C SER A 68 6.61 -0.71 3.58
N ARG A 69 6.61 0.40 2.84
CA ARG A 69 7.07 1.71 3.35
C ARG A 69 6.29 2.15 4.59
N ARG A 70 4.97 2.02 4.57
CA ARG A 70 4.09 2.34 5.71
C ARG A 70 4.40 1.47 6.93
N ASN A 71 4.65 0.18 6.73
CA ASN A 71 5.01 -0.73 7.83
C ASN A 71 6.37 -0.36 8.44
N VAL A 72 7.37 -0.04 7.62
CA VAL A 72 8.69 0.40 8.10
C VAL A 72 8.58 1.69 8.90
N HIS A 73 7.84 2.69 8.41
CA HIS A 73 7.64 3.95 9.13
C HIS A 73 7.05 3.72 10.53
N ARG A 74 5.95 2.95 10.62
CA ARG A 74 5.30 2.62 11.90
C ARG A 74 6.21 1.83 12.85
N TYR A 75 7.00 0.92 12.30
CA TYR A 75 7.99 0.18 13.06
C TYR A 75 9.02 1.13 13.69
N LEU A 76 9.57 2.05 12.91
CA LEU A 76 10.56 3.01 13.39
C LEU A 76 9.97 3.96 14.45
N GLN A 77 8.73 4.44 14.26
CA GLN A 77 8.04 5.26 15.28
C GLN A 77 7.93 4.53 16.63
N LYS A 78 7.49 3.27 16.61
CA LYS A 78 7.39 2.45 17.84
C LYS A 78 8.75 2.29 18.55
N TYR A 79 9.84 2.19 17.80
CA TYR A 79 11.18 2.10 18.38
C TYR A 79 11.66 3.44 18.94
N ALA A 80 11.38 4.56 18.27
CA ALA A 80 11.70 5.89 18.77
C ALA A 80 11.00 6.18 20.10
N GLU A 81 9.71 5.86 20.21
CA GLU A 81 8.93 5.98 21.46
C GLU A 81 9.56 5.14 22.60
N ARG A 82 9.95 3.89 22.29
CA ARG A 82 10.58 3.01 23.27
C ARG A 82 11.96 3.51 23.73
N SER A 83 12.77 4.05 22.81
CA SER A 83 14.08 4.62 23.16
C SER A 83 13.93 5.81 24.09
N ALA A 84 13.03 6.74 23.75
CA ALA A 84 12.78 7.95 24.55
C ALA A 84 12.30 7.61 25.97
N ALA A 85 11.43 6.59 26.11
CA ALA A 85 10.97 6.14 27.42
C ALA A 85 12.10 5.60 28.31
N LEU A 86 13.05 4.85 27.72
CA LEU A 86 14.21 4.31 28.44
C LEU A 86 15.19 5.41 28.86
N GLU A 87 15.44 6.39 27.99
CA GLU A 87 16.30 7.55 28.29
C GLU A 87 15.70 8.41 29.41
N SER A 88 14.38 8.58 29.47
CA SER A 88 13.71 9.35 30.53
C SER A 88 13.67 8.67 31.90
N ALA A 89 13.94 7.35 31.95
CA ALA A 89 13.92 6.54 33.17
C ALA A 89 15.32 6.29 33.76
N SER A 90 16.38 6.74 33.06
CA SER A 90 17.78 6.62 33.47
C SER A 90 18.28 7.92 34.09
#